data_AF-A0A3A9SRS8-F1
#
_entry.id   AF-A0A3A9SRS8-F1
#
_cell.length_a   1.000
_cell.length_b   1.000
_cell.length_c   1.000
_cell.angle_alpha   90.00
_cell.angle_beta   90.00
_cell.angle_gamma   90.00
#
_symmetry.space_group_name_H-M   'P 1'
#
loop_
_entity.id
_entity.type
_entity.pdbx_description
1 polymer ?
#
loop_
_entity_poly.entity_id
_entity_poly.type
_entity_poly.pdbx_seq_one_letter_code
_entity_poly.pdbx_strand_id
1 'polypeptide(L)'
;MFTLQDKEIMTLPYFITIRESSSMYEIQSRCTGHFWAIVPIAMNRKQTYYKLLHKYHEEDNYHVQMDFASVLDAVLDIINHDDYKLHRRSSYFEEVVARFSKTA
;
A
#
# COMPACT_ATOMS: atom_id res chain seq x y z
N MET A 1 -5.94 -7.57 -11.00
CA MET A 1 -4.92 -8.56 -10.61
C MET A 1 -3.61 -7.83 -10.49
N PHE A 2 -2.81 -8.11 -9.46
CA PHE A 2 -1.53 -7.44 -9.25
C PHE A 2 -0.49 -7.86 -10.28
N THR A 3 0.23 -6.87 -10.82
CA THR A 3 1.41 -7.06 -11.67
C THR A 3 2.62 -7.49 -10.83
N LEU A 4 3.72 -7.89 -11.49
CA LEU A 4 4.98 -8.16 -10.79
C LEU A 4 5.53 -6.91 -10.10
N GLN A 5 5.38 -5.74 -10.73
CA GLN A 5 5.80 -4.47 -10.15
C GLN A 5 4.98 -4.12 -8.90
N ASP A 6 3.65 -4.31 -8.94
CA ASP A 6 2.79 -4.09 -7.77
C ASP A 6 3.26 -4.94 -6.58
N LYS A 7 3.59 -6.21 -6.84
CA LYS A 7 4.11 -7.11 -5.80
C LYS A 7 5.46 -6.65 -5.27
N GLU A 8 6.37 -6.19 -6.13
CA GLU A 8 7.66 -5.65 -5.70
C GLU A 8 7.49 -4.44 -4.78
N ILE A 9 6.54 -3.54 -5.10
CA ILE A 9 6.23 -2.37 -4.28
C ILE A 9 5.63 -2.78 -2.91
N MET A 10 4.69 -3.73 -2.89
CA MET A 10 4.04 -4.17 -1.65
C MET A 10 4.92 -5.10 -0.78
N THR A 11 6.03 -5.60 -1.31
CA THR A 11 7.01 -6.44 -0.60
C THR A 11 8.29 -5.69 -0.25
N LEU A 12 8.28 -4.36 -0.37
CA LEU A 12 9.39 -3.51 0.08
C LEU A 12 9.74 -3.81 1.54
N PRO A 13 11.03 -3.75 1.93
CA PRO A 13 11.47 -4.02 3.31
C PRO A 13 10.77 -3.17 4.39
N TYR A 14 10.15 -2.06 4.00
CA TYR A 14 9.30 -1.21 4.85
C TYR A 14 8.10 -1.96 5.46
N PHE A 15 7.65 -3.02 4.80
CA PHE A 15 6.47 -3.79 5.16
C PHE A 15 6.83 -5.18 5.69
N ILE A 16 5.87 -5.74 6.43
CA ILE A 16 5.75 -7.18 6.67
C ILE A 16 4.55 -7.65 5.84
N THR A 17 4.75 -8.62 4.96
CA THR A 17 3.64 -9.26 4.25
C THR A 17 2.92 -10.20 5.21
N ILE A 18 1.63 -9.95 5.46
CA ILE A 18 0.78 -10.77 6.32
C ILE A 18 0.07 -11.84 5.48
N ARG A 19 -0.52 -11.42 4.36
CA ARG A 19 -1.24 -12.31 3.45
C ARG A 19 -1.14 -11.81 2.01
N GLU A 20 -0.83 -12.72 1.10
CA GLU A 20 -0.86 -12.46 -0.35
C GLU A 20 -1.91 -13.34 -1.02
N SER A 21 -2.71 -12.74 -1.90
CA SER A 21 -3.57 -13.47 -2.84
C SER A 21 -3.81 -12.66 -4.11
N SER A 22 -4.50 -13.24 -5.08
CA SER A 22 -4.84 -12.55 -6.33
C SER A 22 -5.86 -11.42 -6.16
N SER A 23 -6.65 -11.45 -5.07
CA SER A 23 -7.75 -10.51 -4.79
C SER A 23 -7.46 -9.55 -3.64
N MET A 24 -6.34 -9.69 -2.95
CA MET A 24 -5.96 -8.83 -1.82
C MET A 24 -4.50 -9.03 -1.47
N TYR A 25 -3.84 -7.93 -1.11
CA TYR A 25 -2.53 -7.93 -0.49
C TYR A 25 -2.63 -7.27 0.88
N GLU A 26 -2.31 -8.01 1.94
CA GLU A 26 -2.34 -7.52 3.33
C GLU A 26 -0.92 -7.37 3.85
N ILE A 27 -0.62 -6.15 4.31
CA ILE A 27 0.71 -5.74 4.78
C ILE A 27 0.60 -4.99 6.09
N GLN A 28 1.66 -5.09 6.89
CA GLN A 28 1.82 -4.30 8.10
C GLN A 28 2.99 -3.34 7.91
N SER A 29 2.80 -2.07 8.26
CA SER A 29 3.91 -1.12 8.32
C SER A 29 4.85 -1.49 9.45
N ARG A 30 6.16 -1.60 9.17
CA ARG A 30 7.16 -1.77 10.24
C ARG A 30 7.36 -0.51 11.07
N CYS A 31 6.90 0.65 10.58
CA CYS A 31 7.13 1.93 11.24
C CYS A 31 6.08 2.21 12.31
N THR A 32 4.82 1.92 12.03
CA THR A 32 3.70 2.18 12.95
C THR A 32 3.07 0.92 13.53
N GLY A 33 3.31 -0.25 12.92
CA GLY A 33 2.61 -1.49 13.27
C GLY A 33 1.18 -1.54 12.73
N HIS A 34 0.71 -0.51 12.03
CA HIS A 34 -0.63 -0.49 11.44
C HIS A 34 -0.75 -1.48 10.29
N PHE A 35 -1.98 -1.95 10.08
CA PHE A 35 -2.30 -2.93 9.06
C PHE A 35 -3.03 -2.28 7.90
N TRP A 36 -2.68 -2.73 6.70
CA TRP A 36 -3.19 -2.22 5.45
C TRP A 36 -3.57 -3.38 4.54
N ALA A 37 -4.70 -3.24 3.85
CA ALA A 37 -5.10 -4.16 2.80
C ALA A 37 -5.33 -3.41 1.50
N ILE A 38 -4.65 -3.84 0.44
CA ILE A 38 -4.79 -3.32 -0.91
C ILE A 38 -5.63 -4.32 -1.71
N VAL A 39 -6.77 -3.87 -2.21
CA VAL A 39 -7.74 -4.71 -2.93
C VAL A 39 -7.90 -4.20 -4.36
N PRO A 40 -7.58 -5.00 -5.39
CA PRO A 40 -7.78 -4.60 -6.77
C PRO A 40 -9.26 -4.73 -7.13
N ILE A 41 -9.84 -3.65 -7.64
CA ILE A 41 -11.23 -3.60 -8.09
C ILE A 41 -11.24 -3.34 -9.59
N ALA A 42 -11.71 -4.33 -10.34
CA ALA A 42 -11.86 -4.23 -11.79
C ALA A 42 -13.05 -3.31 -12.13
N MET A 43 -12.78 -2.18 -12.77
CA MET A 43 -13.83 -1.29 -13.28
C MET A 43 -14.35 -1.76 -14.63
N ASN A 44 -13.44 -2.23 -15.50
CA ASN A 44 -13.74 -2.86 -16.78
C ASN A 44 -12.57 -3.76 -17.20
N ARG A 45 -12.60 -4.31 -18.43
CA ARG A 45 -11.54 -5.21 -18.94
C ARG A 45 -10.14 -4.59 -19.03
N LYS A 46 -10.03 -3.26 -18.97
CA LYS A 46 -8.76 -2.52 -19.17
C LYS A 46 -8.34 -1.69 -17.97
N GLN A 47 -9.23 -1.44 -17.01
CA GLN A 47 -8.97 -0.54 -15.88
C GLN A 47 -9.24 -1.24 -14.56
N THR A 48 -8.25 -1.18 -13.68
CA THR A 48 -8.30 -1.63 -12.29
C THR A 48 -7.94 -0.43 -11.43
N TYR A 49 -8.71 -0.19 -10.37
CA TYR A 49 -8.32 0.71 -9.29
C TYR A 49 -8.07 -0.12 -8.03
N TYR A 50 -7.45 0.50 -7.03
CA TYR A 50 -7.03 -0.18 -5.82
C TYR A 50 -7.68 0.48 -4.62
N LYS A 51 -8.48 -0.28 -3.88
CA LYS A 51 -9.04 0.16 -2.62
C LYS A 51 -8.04 -0.10 -1.51
N LEU A 52 -7.69 0.95 -0.77
CA LEU A 52 -6.84 0.87 0.40
C LEU A 52 -7.72 0.82 1.65
N LEU A 53 -7.52 -0.20 2.46
CA LEU A 53 -8.16 -0.38 3.75
C LEU A 53 -7.12 -0.24 4.86
N HIS A 54 -7.54 0.31 5.99
CA HIS A 54 -6.69 0.55 7.16
C HIS A 54 -7.30 -0.01 8.43
N LYS A 55 -6.45 -0.44 9.37
CA LYS A 55 -6.79 -0.62 10.78
C LYS A 55 -5.54 -0.43 11.65
N TYR A 56 -5.74 -0.05 12.91
CA TYR A 56 -4.64 0.28 13.82
C TYR A 56 -4.04 -0.97 14.43
N HIS A 57 -4.88 -1.91 14.86
CA HIS A 57 -4.48 -3.15 15.53
C HIS A 57 -4.99 -4.38 14.78
N GLU A 58 -4.54 -5.58 15.16
CA GLU A 58 -4.87 -6.82 14.45
C GLU A 58 -6.34 -7.20 14.64
N GLU A 59 -6.88 -6.97 15.83
CA GLU A 59 -8.25 -7.24 16.26
C GLU A 59 -9.28 -6.27 15.69
N ASP A 60 -8.84 -5.14 15.17
CA ASP A 60 -9.71 -4.11 14.61
C ASP A 60 -10.35 -4.56 13.29
N ASN A 61 -11.53 -4.02 12.99
CA ASN A 61 -12.12 -4.14 11.67
C ASN A 61 -11.46 -3.16 10.70
N TYR A 62 -11.22 -3.61 9.47
CA TYR A 62 -10.76 -2.74 8.39
C TYR A 62 -11.81 -1.69 8.04
N HIS A 63 -11.36 -0.45 7.87
CA HIS A 63 -12.16 0.64 7.30
C HIS A 63 -11.52 1.16 6.01
N VAL A 64 -12.32 1.82 5.18
CA VAL A 64 -11.83 2.40 3.93
C VAL A 64 -10.98 3.62 4.23
N GLN A 65 -9.75 3.63 3.73
CA GLN A 65 -8.89 4.80 3.72
C GLN A 65 -9.20 5.65 2.48
N MET A 66 -8.95 5.10 1.29
CA MET A 66 -9.11 5.78 0.00
C MET A 66 -9.03 4.79 -1.17
N ASP A 67 -9.43 5.23 -2.37
CA ASP A 67 -9.24 4.49 -3.62
C ASP A 67 -8.13 5.16 -4.48
N PHE A 68 -7.29 4.36 -5.12
CA PHE A 68 -6.14 4.81 -5.92
C PHE A 68 -6.12 4.21 -7.32
N ALA A 69 -5.50 4.93 -8.27
CA ALA A 69 -5.32 4.45 -9.64
C ALA A 69 -4.17 3.45 -9.79
N SER A 70 -3.20 3.46 -8.87
CA SER A 70 -2.04 2.56 -8.87
C SER A 70 -1.71 2.05 -7.47
N VAL A 71 -1.01 0.91 -7.39
CA VAL A 71 -0.46 0.39 -6.12
C VAL A 71 0.64 1.31 -5.59
N LEU A 72 1.40 1.96 -6.48
CA LEU A 72 2.42 2.94 -6.08
C LEU A 72 1.79 4.07 -5.27
N ASP A 73 0.71 4.68 -5.76
CA ASP A 73 0.04 5.78 -5.04
C ASP A 73 -0.50 5.32 -3.68
N ALA A 74 -1.08 4.12 -3.61
CA ALA A 74 -1.55 3.56 -2.36
C ALA A 74 -0.41 3.35 -1.34
N VAL A 75 0.74 2.84 -1.79
CA VAL A 75 1.91 2.64 -0.91
C VAL A 75 2.55 3.96 -0.49
N LEU A 76 2.57 4.96 -1.37
CA LEU A 76 3.02 6.31 -1.03
C LEU A 76 2.10 6.96 0.02
N ASP A 77 0.79 6.76 -0.06
CA ASP A 77 -0.16 7.23 0.96
C ASP A 77 0.10 6.56 2.31
N ILE A 78 0.38 5.24 2.34
CA ILE A 78 0.74 4.53 3.58
C ILE A 78 2.00 5.14 4.22
N ILE A 79 3.06 5.36 3.44
CA ILE A 79 4.32 5.94 3.94
C ILE A 79 4.07 7.35 4.48
N ASN A 80 3.33 8.18 3.75
CA ASN A 80 2.98 9.53 4.17
C ASN A 80 2.12 9.53 5.46
N HIS A 81 1.16 8.60 5.56
CA HIS A 81 0.35 8.43 6.76
C HIS A 81 1.21 8.05 7.96
N ASP A 82 2.17 7.13 7.81
CA ASP A 82 3.07 6.74 8.90
C ASP A 82 3.94 7.90 9.36
N ASP A 83 4.47 8.69 8.42
CA ASP A 83 5.27 9.87 8.73
C ASP A 83 4.44 10.92 9.50
N TYR A 84 3.18 11.13 9.10
CA TYR A 84 2.25 11.96 9.85
C TYR A 84 2.02 11.43 11.27
N LYS A 85 1.74 10.12 11.43
CA LYS A 85 1.49 9.51 12.75
C LYS A 85 2.71 9.57 13.67
N LEU A 86 3.90 9.40 13.11
CA LEU A 86 5.17 9.42 13.84
C LEU A 86 5.75 10.83 14.00
N HIS A 87 5.10 11.86 13.47
CA HIS A 87 5.57 13.25 13.49
C HIS A 87 6.99 13.38 12.94
N ARG A 88 7.27 12.68 11.83
CA ARG A 88 8.59 12.68 11.16
C ARG A 88 8.43 12.88 9.67
N ARG A 89 9.54 13.13 9.00
CA ARG A 89 9.64 13.05 7.53
C ARG A 89 10.77 12.10 7.17
N SER A 90 10.42 10.93 6.67
CA SER A 90 11.34 9.91 6.20
C SER A 90 11.74 10.22 4.75
N SER A 91 12.97 9.85 4.35
CA SER A 91 13.38 9.86 2.93
C SER A 91 12.74 8.72 2.13
N TYR A 92 12.08 7.78 2.80
CA TYR A 92 11.58 6.56 2.18
C TYR A 92 10.52 6.85 1.11
N PHE A 93 9.71 7.90 1.30
CA PHE A 93 8.74 8.33 0.29
C PHE A 93 9.46 8.68 -1.02
N GLU A 94 10.46 9.55 -0.93
CA GLU A 94 11.25 10.00 -2.07
C GLU A 94 12.07 8.86 -2.70
N GLU A 95 12.57 7.92 -1.90
CA GLU A 95 13.25 6.70 -2.38
C GLU A 95 12.32 5.81 -3.22
N VAL A 96 11.08 5.59 -2.76
CA VAL A 96 10.07 4.79 -3.46
C VAL A 96 9.64 5.48 -4.76
N VAL A 97 9.41 6.80 -4.73
CA VAL A 97 9.15 7.60 -5.94
C VAL A 97 10.29 7.46 -6.94
N ALA A 98 11.54 7.67 -6.50
CA ALA A 98 12.70 7.60 -7.38
C ALA A 98 12.87 6.23 -8.05
N ARG A 99 12.51 5.15 -7.35
CA ARG A 99 12.60 3.77 -7.83
C ARG A 99 11.49 3.39 -8.81
N PHE A 100 10.25 3.79 -8.55
CA PHE A 100 9.09 3.25 -9.28
C PHE A 100 8.33 4.23 -10.17
N SER A 101 8.55 5.55 -10.04
CA SER A 101 7.86 6.54 -10.88
C SER A 101 8.45 6.68 -12.30
N LYS A 102 9.61 6.08 -12.58
CA LYS A 102 10.29 6.17 -13.89
C LYS A 102 9.91 5.06 -14.89
N THR A 103 8.98 4.18 -14.52
CA THR A 103 8.60 2.99 -15.31
C THR A 103 7.20 3.08 -15.93
N ALA A 104 6.61 4.28 -15.99
CA ALA A 104 5.31 4.53 -16.62
C ALA A 104 5.41 4.82 -18.12
#